data_AF-A0A2E2PYY4-F1
#
_entry.id   AF-A0A2E2PYY4-F1
#
_cell.length_a   1.000
_cell.length_b   1.000
_cell.length_c   1.000
_cell.angle_alpha   90.00
_cell.angle_beta   90.00
_cell.angle_gamma   90.00
#
_symmetry.space_group_name_H-M   'P 1'
#
loop_
_entity.id
_entity.type
_entity.pdbx_description
1 polymer ?
#
loop_
_entity_poly.entity_id
_entity_poly.type
_entity_poly.pdbx_seq_one_letter_code
_entity_poly.pdbx_strand_id
1 'polypeptide(L)'
;MHPAATRLEAVALVRSGHTVSSVARQLALPVSTVRDWVTGRTTGPLDECPRCTGASVPEGPYAALLGYYLGDGCISHAPRYDVLRISCDARLPGIIADVSRVLREVRPTGKVFHVSGPGTIVVQGHWKHWTCLFPQHGPGRKHERVIALEPWQQEIVERHPGPFLRGLFHSDGCRANNWTTRRVGGELKRYDYPRWQFSNRSEDILGLCTWALDLVDVPWRRSGRWCVSVSRRAGVARLDELVGPKR
;
A
#
# COMPACT_ATOMS: atom_id res chain seq x y z
N MET A 1 -11.24 23.00 -7.76
CA MET A 1 -10.58 22.72 -6.47
C MET A 1 -9.08 22.95 -6.69
N HIS A 2 -8.41 23.77 -5.88
CA HIS A 2 -7.03 24.20 -6.15
C HIS A 2 -5.98 23.19 -5.67
N PRO A 3 -4.79 23.11 -6.30
CA PRO A 3 -3.67 22.29 -5.84
C PRO A 3 -3.26 22.60 -4.40
N ALA A 4 -2.75 21.61 -3.67
CA ALA A 4 -2.27 21.79 -2.30
C ALA A 4 -1.13 22.81 -2.22
N ALA A 5 -0.25 22.87 -3.23
CA ALA A 5 0.83 23.86 -3.33
C ALA A 5 0.28 25.30 -3.32
N THR A 6 -0.73 25.59 -4.14
CA THR A 6 -1.38 26.91 -4.19
C THR A 6 -2.04 27.27 -2.86
N ARG A 7 -2.59 26.30 -2.14
CA ARG A 7 -3.12 26.51 -0.78
C ARG A 7 -2.00 26.87 0.21
N LEU A 8 -0.91 26.10 0.21
CA LEU A 8 0.22 26.31 1.11
C LEU A 8 0.88 27.67 0.87
N GLU A 9 1.05 28.04 -0.40
CA GLU A 9 1.56 29.35 -0.81
C GLU A 9 0.64 30.48 -0.32
N ALA A 10 -0.68 30.36 -0.53
CA ALA A 10 -1.65 31.35 -0.05
C ALA A 10 -1.60 31.53 1.47
N VAL A 11 -1.51 30.43 2.24
CA VAL A 11 -1.42 30.47 3.70
C VAL A 11 -0.09 31.08 4.15
N ALA A 12 1.02 30.73 3.49
CA ALA A 12 2.34 31.28 3.80
C ALA A 12 2.40 32.80 3.57
N LEU A 13 1.85 33.29 2.45
CA LEU A 13 1.79 34.72 2.13
C LEU A 13 0.97 35.50 3.17
N VAL A 14 -0.15 34.95 3.64
CA VAL A 14 -0.93 35.62 4.69
C VAL A 14 -0.18 35.62 6.03
N ARG A 15 0.52 34.53 6.36
CA ARG A 15 1.37 34.46 7.57
C ARG A 15 2.57 35.40 7.52
N SER A 16 3.10 35.73 6.34
CA SER A 16 4.17 36.71 6.17
C SER A 16 3.69 38.16 6.16
N GLY A 17 2.41 38.41 6.47
CA GLY A 17 1.85 39.76 6.67
C GLY A 17 1.02 40.31 5.51
N HIS A 18 0.84 39.57 4.42
CA HIS A 18 -0.04 40.02 3.34
C HIS A 18 -1.51 39.89 3.72
N THR A 19 -2.34 40.84 3.26
CA THR A 19 -3.79 40.75 3.46
C THR A 19 -4.41 39.65 2.59
N VAL A 20 -5.47 39.01 3.08
CA VAL A 20 -6.23 37.98 2.35
C VAL A 20 -6.63 38.46 0.95
N SER A 21 -7.09 39.71 0.82
CA SER A 21 -7.50 40.29 -0.46
C SER A 21 -6.33 40.47 -1.43
N SER A 22 -5.14 40.82 -0.93
CA SER A 22 -3.92 40.93 -1.75
C SER A 22 -3.48 39.56 -2.27
N VAL A 23 -3.44 38.55 -1.39
CA VAL A 23 -3.05 37.18 -1.74
C VAL A 23 -4.04 36.57 -2.74
N ALA A 24 -5.35 36.80 -2.53
CA ALA A 24 -6.38 36.38 -3.47
C ALA A 24 -6.17 36.97 -4.86
N ARG A 25 -5.81 38.26 -4.95
CA ARG A 25 -5.51 38.91 -6.23
C ARG A 25 -4.23 38.37 -6.87
N GLN A 26 -3.17 38.19 -6.07
CA GLN A 26 -1.88 37.66 -6.52
C GLN A 26 -2.00 36.25 -7.11
N LEU A 27 -2.80 35.39 -6.48
CA LEU A 27 -2.96 33.98 -6.89
C LEU A 27 -4.17 33.75 -7.81
N ALA A 28 -4.87 34.81 -8.24
CA ALA A 28 -6.10 34.75 -9.02
C ALA A 28 -7.17 33.82 -8.39
N LEU A 29 -7.38 33.95 -7.08
CA LEU A 29 -8.32 33.16 -6.29
C LEU A 29 -9.47 34.03 -5.76
N PRO A 30 -10.65 33.44 -5.50
CA PRO A 30 -11.70 34.11 -4.74
C PRO A 30 -11.22 34.47 -3.33
N VAL A 31 -11.54 35.68 -2.87
CA VAL A 31 -11.20 36.15 -1.51
C VAL A 31 -11.76 35.22 -0.43
N SER A 32 -12.95 34.66 -0.66
CA SER A 32 -13.56 33.65 0.21
C SER A 32 -12.70 32.39 0.32
N THR A 33 -12.13 31.90 -0.77
CA THR A 33 -11.28 30.71 -0.78
C THR A 33 -10.00 30.92 0.05
N VAL A 34 -9.32 32.06 -0.12
CA VAL A 34 -8.14 32.37 0.69
C VAL A 34 -8.51 32.56 2.17
N ARG A 35 -9.62 33.24 2.44
CA ARG A 35 -10.14 33.42 3.81
C ARG A 35 -10.45 32.08 4.47
N ASP A 36 -11.08 31.16 3.75
CA ASP A 36 -11.44 29.85 4.29
C ASP A 36 -10.21 28.99 4.57
N TRP A 37 -9.14 29.10 3.78
CA TRP A 37 -7.87 28.43 4.03
C TRP A 37 -7.12 28.99 5.24
N VAL A 38 -7.14 30.32 5.42
CA VAL A 38 -6.48 30.99 6.55
C VAL A 38 -7.23 30.78 7.86
N THR A 39 -8.57 30.84 7.83
CA THR A 39 -9.43 30.65 9.02
C THR A 39 -9.70 29.18 9.34
N GLY A 40 -9.29 28.29 8.45
CA GLY A 40 -9.54 26.86 8.54
C GLY A 40 -11.00 26.43 8.37
N ARG A 41 -11.88 27.32 7.88
CA ARG A 41 -13.32 27.02 7.72
C ARG A 41 -13.64 25.98 6.66
N THR A 42 -12.82 25.85 5.61
CA THR A 42 -12.89 24.71 4.66
C THR A 42 -11.89 23.61 4.97
N THR A 43 -11.04 23.82 5.97
CA THR A 43 -10.15 22.78 6.48
C THR A 43 -10.81 22.16 7.71
N GLY A 44 -11.61 21.12 7.49
CA GLY A 44 -11.54 20.04 8.46
C GLY A 44 -10.04 19.69 8.65
N PRO A 45 -9.61 19.21 9.82
CA PRO A 45 -8.23 18.76 10.09
C PRO A 45 -7.78 17.53 9.23
N LEU A 46 -8.31 17.37 8.01
CA LEU A 46 -8.46 16.13 7.26
C LEU A 46 -7.99 16.27 5.78
N ASP A 47 -6.84 16.88 5.51
CA ASP A 47 -6.30 16.94 4.13
C ASP A 47 -4.80 17.27 4.05
N GLU A 48 -4.03 16.87 5.07
CA GLU A 48 -2.57 16.95 5.03
C GLU A 48 -2.04 15.70 4.34
N CYS A 49 -1.82 15.79 3.04
CA CYS A 49 -1.07 14.78 2.33
C CYS A 49 0.39 14.86 2.77
N PRO A 50 0.99 13.79 3.36
CA PRO A 50 2.39 13.75 3.73
C PRO A 50 3.33 14.25 2.62
N ARG A 51 2.98 13.93 1.36
CA ARG A 51 3.74 14.33 0.19
C ARG A 51 3.56 15.80 -0.19
N CYS A 52 2.39 16.38 0.03
CA CYS A 52 2.14 17.77 -0.33
C CYS A 52 2.53 18.74 0.78
N THR A 53 2.45 18.33 2.04
CA THR A 53 2.72 19.18 3.21
C THR A 53 4.09 18.93 3.83
N GLY A 54 4.79 17.86 3.41
CA GLY A 54 6.03 17.42 4.05
C GLY A 54 5.81 16.73 5.41
N ALA A 55 4.56 16.42 5.76
CA ALA A 55 4.27 15.64 6.97
C ALA A 55 4.80 14.20 6.84
N SER A 56 5.03 13.54 7.98
CA SER A 56 5.45 12.14 7.98
C SER A 56 4.27 11.21 7.64
N VAL A 57 4.55 10.14 6.90
CA VAL A 57 3.61 9.04 6.67
C VAL A 57 3.88 7.95 7.71
N PRO A 58 2.87 7.27 8.27
CA PRO A 58 3.11 6.11 9.13
C PRO A 58 3.74 4.98 8.30
N GLU A 59 5.06 4.85 8.42
CA GLU A 59 5.90 4.10 7.48
C GLU A 59 5.56 2.61 7.40
N GLY A 60 5.49 1.90 8.53
CA GLY A 60 5.12 0.49 8.56
C GLY A 60 3.73 0.20 7.98
N PRO A 61 2.67 0.92 8.42
CA PRO A 61 1.34 0.82 7.82
C PRO A 61 1.33 1.14 6.33
N TYR A 62 2.06 2.17 5.90
CA TYR A 62 2.20 2.52 4.49
C TYR A 62 2.90 1.44 3.68
N ALA A 63 4.00 0.86 4.19
CA ALA A 63 4.72 -0.25 3.55
C ALA A 63 3.79 -1.45 3.31
N ALA A 64 2.99 -1.83 4.31
CA ALA A 64 1.99 -2.87 4.14
C ALA A 64 0.92 -2.51 3.10
N LEU A 65 0.38 -1.29 3.16
CA LEU A 65 -0.61 -0.83 2.20
C LEU A 65 -0.05 -0.75 0.78
N LEU A 66 1.25 -0.44 0.61
CA LEU A 66 1.96 -0.48 -0.66
C LEU A 66 2.05 -1.90 -1.21
N GLY A 67 2.38 -2.90 -0.38
CA GLY A 67 2.34 -4.30 -0.79
C GLY A 67 0.94 -4.73 -1.25
N TYR A 68 -0.10 -4.41 -0.48
CA TYR A 68 -1.49 -4.68 -0.88
C TYR A 68 -1.88 -3.95 -2.18
N TYR A 69 -1.45 -2.70 -2.33
CA TYR A 69 -1.69 -1.92 -3.53
C TYR A 69 -1.05 -2.58 -4.76
N LEU A 70 0.19 -3.04 -4.65
CA LEU A 70 0.92 -3.66 -5.76
C LEU A 70 0.32 -5.00 -6.20
N GLY A 71 -0.17 -5.82 -5.26
CA GLY A 71 -0.89 -7.04 -5.61
C GLY A 71 -2.31 -6.77 -6.09
N ASP A 72 -3.26 -6.74 -5.15
CA ASP A 72 -4.71 -6.71 -5.42
C ASP A 72 -5.32 -5.30 -5.48
N GLY A 73 -4.48 -4.25 -5.39
CA GLY A 73 -4.97 -2.88 -5.37
C GLY A 73 -5.10 -2.19 -6.72
N CYS A 74 -5.93 -1.15 -6.77
CA CYS A 74 -5.95 -0.19 -7.86
C CYS A 74 -6.41 1.20 -7.38
N ILE A 75 -6.13 2.22 -8.18
CA ILE A 75 -6.68 3.57 -7.99
C ILE A 75 -7.64 3.87 -9.12
N SER A 76 -8.88 4.23 -8.76
CA SER A 76 -9.90 4.72 -9.69
C SER A 76 -10.08 6.23 -9.51
N HIS A 77 -10.22 6.95 -10.62
CA HIS A 77 -10.43 8.40 -10.58
C HIS A 77 -11.93 8.71 -10.57
N ALA A 78 -12.36 9.54 -9.63
CA ALA A 78 -13.69 10.17 -9.63
C ALA A 78 -13.54 11.68 -9.86
N PRO A 79 -14.61 12.41 -10.24
CA PRO A 79 -14.49 13.83 -10.61
C PRO A 79 -13.89 14.76 -9.53
N ARG A 80 -13.90 14.35 -8.27
CA ARG A 80 -13.44 15.18 -7.13
C ARG A 80 -12.40 14.51 -6.22
N TYR A 81 -12.11 13.23 -6.42
CA TYR A 81 -11.22 12.45 -5.55
C TYR A 81 -10.77 11.17 -6.24
N ASP A 82 -9.71 10.56 -5.72
CA ASP A 82 -9.30 9.22 -6.10
C ASP A 82 -9.85 8.19 -5.11
N VAL A 83 -10.05 6.97 -5.59
CA VAL A 83 -10.49 5.84 -4.80
C VAL A 83 -9.41 4.77 -4.84
N LEU A 84 -8.71 4.58 -3.72
CA LEU A 84 -7.90 3.38 -3.51
C LEU A 84 -8.83 2.21 -3.24
N ARG A 85 -8.68 1.13 -3.98
CA ARG A 85 -9.46 -0.10 -3.88
C ARG A 85 -8.52 -1.27 -3.69
N ILE A 86 -8.73 -2.09 -2.67
CA ILE A 86 -8.00 -3.33 -2.45
C ILE A 86 -9.03 -4.47 -2.44
N SER A 87 -8.94 -5.37 -3.41
CA SER A 87 -9.81 -6.54 -3.48
C SER A 87 -9.30 -7.63 -2.53
N CYS A 88 -10.16 -8.17 -1.69
CA CYS A 88 -9.81 -9.24 -0.74
C CYS A 88 -10.74 -10.43 -0.92
N ASP A 89 -10.22 -11.67 -0.85
CA ASP A 89 -11.07 -12.87 -0.80
C ASP A 89 -11.97 -12.80 0.44
N ALA A 90 -13.29 -12.94 0.24
CA ALA A 90 -14.27 -12.87 1.32
C ALA A 90 -14.07 -13.95 2.39
N ARG A 91 -13.33 -15.02 2.08
CA ARG A 91 -12.99 -16.11 3.01
C ARG A 91 -11.80 -15.79 3.92
N LEU A 92 -11.14 -14.64 3.72
CA LEU A 92 -9.97 -14.20 4.49
C LEU A 92 -10.30 -12.93 5.31
N PRO A 93 -11.17 -13.01 6.33
CA PRO A 93 -11.57 -11.85 7.13
C PRO A 93 -10.40 -11.20 7.88
N GLY A 94 -9.34 -11.94 8.20
CA GLY A 94 -8.14 -11.37 8.82
C GLY A 94 -7.43 -10.37 7.89
N ILE A 95 -7.31 -10.70 6.61
CA ILE A 95 -6.75 -9.80 5.58
C ILE A 95 -7.65 -8.58 5.37
N ILE A 96 -8.97 -8.76 5.29
CA ILE A 96 -9.91 -7.63 5.16
C ILE A 96 -9.75 -6.66 6.34
N ALA A 97 -9.62 -7.20 7.56
CA ALA A 97 -9.38 -6.41 8.76
C ALA A 97 -8.01 -5.70 8.72
N ASP A 98 -6.95 -6.39 8.28
CA ASP A 98 -5.60 -5.81 8.17
C ASP A 98 -5.55 -4.66 7.17
N VAL A 99 -6.08 -4.86 5.96
CA VAL A 99 -6.19 -3.81 4.93
C VAL A 99 -6.97 -2.61 5.46
N SER A 100 -8.08 -2.84 6.14
CA SER A 100 -8.89 -1.77 6.73
C SER A 100 -8.16 -1.01 7.83
N ARG A 101 -7.35 -1.72 8.63
CA ARG A 101 -6.53 -1.14 9.69
C ARG A 101 -5.42 -0.26 9.11
N VAL A 102 -4.61 -0.78 8.18
CA VAL A 102 -3.51 -0.01 7.58
C VAL A 102 -4.03 1.19 6.79
N LEU A 103 -5.20 1.08 6.14
CA LEU A 103 -5.81 2.20 5.43
C LEU A 103 -6.25 3.31 6.39
N ARG A 104 -6.80 2.97 7.57
CA ARG A 104 -7.10 3.95 8.63
C ARG A 104 -5.84 4.56 9.22
N GLU A 105 -4.78 3.78 9.43
CA GLU A 105 -3.53 4.32 9.98
C GLU A 105 -2.89 5.32 9.00
N VAL A 106 -2.83 4.98 7.70
CA VAL A 106 -2.30 5.87 6.65
C VAL A 106 -3.18 7.10 6.43
N ARG A 107 -4.50 6.96 6.59
CA ARG A 107 -5.46 8.07 6.49
C ARG A 107 -6.44 8.06 7.67
N PRO A 108 -6.03 8.58 8.84
CA PRO A 108 -6.82 8.51 10.10
C PRO A 108 -8.16 9.22 10.02
N THR A 109 -8.19 10.27 9.22
CA THR A 109 -9.31 11.18 9.03
C THR A 109 -10.32 10.67 8.00
N GLY A 110 -9.96 9.59 7.30
CA GLY A 110 -10.72 9.00 6.23
C GLY A 110 -11.70 7.93 6.68
N LYS A 111 -12.85 7.88 6.00
CA LYS A 111 -13.73 6.71 6.09
C LYS A 111 -13.17 5.56 5.24
N VAL A 112 -13.30 4.35 5.77
CA VAL A 112 -13.03 3.09 5.05
C VAL A 112 -14.36 2.45 4.73
N PHE A 113 -14.55 2.07 3.47
CA PHE A 113 -15.76 1.44 2.99
C PHE A 113 -15.47 -0.01 2.60
N HIS A 114 -16.44 -0.88 2.81
CA HIS A 114 -16.41 -2.27 2.35
C HIS A 114 -17.52 -2.46 1.33
N VAL A 115 -17.17 -2.90 0.13
CA VAL A 115 -18.11 -3.17 -0.93
C VAL A 115 -18.05 -4.66 -1.26
N SER A 116 -19.16 -5.36 -1.04
CA SER A 116 -19.26 -6.79 -1.31
C SER A 116 -19.49 -7.06 -2.79
N GLY A 117 -18.81 -8.08 -3.32
CA GLY A 117 -19.04 -8.69 -4.62
C GLY A 117 -18.97 -10.22 -4.53
N PRO A 118 -19.19 -10.94 -5.63
CA PRO A 118 -19.12 -12.42 -5.63
C PRO A 118 -17.74 -12.91 -5.16
N GLY A 119 -17.69 -13.55 -3.98
CA GLY A 119 -16.47 -14.10 -3.38
C GLY A 119 -15.41 -13.08 -2.95
N THR A 120 -15.69 -11.77 -3.03
CA THR A 120 -14.70 -10.71 -2.81
C THR A 120 -15.29 -9.59 -1.96
N ILE A 121 -14.52 -9.06 -1.03
CA ILE A 121 -14.80 -7.78 -0.36
C ILE A 121 -13.77 -6.75 -0.85
N VAL A 122 -14.23 -5.65 -1.43
CA VAL A 122 -13.37 -4.55 -1.86
C VAL A 122 -13.31 -3.51 -0.75
N VAL A 123 -12.14 -3.36 -0.14
CA VAL A 123 -11.88 -2.31 0.86
C VAL A 123 -11.49 -1.03 0.11
N GLN A 124 -12.19 0.07 0.40
CA GLN A 124 -12.02 1.34 -0.30
C GLN A 124 -11.70 2.50 0.63
N GLY A 125 -10.82 3.39 0.18
CA GLY A 125 -10.55 4.69 0.79
C GLY A 125 -10.70 5.78 -0.24
N HIS A 126 -11.43 6.85 0.08
CA HIS A 126 -11.66 7.96 -0.87
C HIS A 126 -10.81 9.17 -0.49
N TRP A 127 -9.85 9.55 -1.32
CA TRP A 127 -8.99 10.69 -1.05
C TRP A 127 -8.30 11.18 -2.33
N LYS A 128 -8.21 12.49 -2.53
CA LYS A 128 -7.59 13.10 -3.72
C LYS A 128 -6.06 12.93 -3.81
N HIS A 129 -5.44 12.40 -2.77
CA HIS A 129 -3.98 12.28 -2.65
C HIS A 129 -3.48 10.83 -2.68
N TRP A 130 -4.34 9.85 -2.98
CA TRP A 130 -3.87 8.47 -3.14
C TRP A 130 -2.82 8.35 -4.24
N THR A 131 -2.96 9.11 -5.32
CA THR A 131 -1.99 9.21 -6.41
C THR A 131 -0.64 9.79 -5.95
N CYS A 132 -0.63 10.69 -4.96
CA CYS A 132 0.62 11.16 -4.35
C CYS A 132 1.36 10.07 -3.58
N LEU A 133 0.62 9.16 -2.92
CA LEU A 133 1.17 8.06 -2.12
C LEU A 133 1.50 6.82 -2.97
N PHE A 134 0.85 6.65 -4.11
CA PHE A 134 1.03 5.53 -5.03
C PHE A 134 1.29 6.05 -6.44
N PRO A 135 2.47 6.67 -6.69
CA PRO A 135 2.81 7.24 -8.00
C PRO A 135 2.93 6.17 -9.10
N GLN A 136 2.91 4.89 -8.75
CA GLN A 136 2.84 3.74 -9.66
C GLN A 136 1.46 3.62 -10.38
N HIS A 137 0.50 4.50 -10.09
CA HIS A 137 -0.77 4.53 -10.81
C HIS A 137 -0.58 5.00 -12.27
N GLY A 138 -1.54 4.67 -13.15
CA GLY A 138 -1.44 4.96 -14.57
C GLY A 138 -2.48 4.20 -15.40
N PRO A 139 -2.70 4.58 -16.67
CA PRO A 139 -3.64 3.90 -17.55
C PRO A 139 -3.20 2.46 -17.88
N GLY A 140 -4.14 1.61 -18.28
CA GLY A 140 -3.86 0.24 -18.68
C GLY A 140 -3.66 -0.74 -17.51
N ARG A 141 -3.24 -1.97 -17.83
CA ARG A 141 -3.05 -3.03 -16.83
C ARG A 141 -1.79 -2.79 -16.02
N LYS A 142 -1.86 -3.01 -14.70
CA LYS A 142 -0.75 -2.77 -13.77
C LYS A 142 0.58 -3.38 -14.22
N HIS A 143 0.55 -4.62 -14.70
CA HIS A 143 1.73 -5.40 -15.08
C HIS A 143 2.29 -5.08 -16.47
N GLU A 144 1.62 -4.24 -17.25
CA GLU A 144 2.10 -3.76 -18.56
C GLU A 144 2.80 -2.39 -18.45
N ARG A 145 2.87 -1.83 -17.23
CA ARG A 145 3.48 -0.53 -16.93
C ARG A 145 4.78 -0.75 -16.17
N VAL A 146 5.67 0.25 -16.23
CA VAL A 146 6.82 0.33 -15.33
C VAL A 146 6.33 0.60 -13.91
N ILE A 147 6.77 -0.21 -12.96
CA ILE A 147 6.48 -0.08 -11.53
C ILE A 147 7.79 0.12 -10.79
N ALA A 148 8.19 1.37 -10.60
CA ALA A 148 9.34 1.73 -9.79
C ALA A 148 8.90 2.38 -8.48
N LEU A 149 9.60 2.09 -7.38
CA LEU A 149 9.44 2.81 -6.12
C LEU A 149 10.21 4.13 -6.20
N GLU A 150 9.57 5.22 -5.78
CA GLU A 150 10.27 6.48 -5.53
C GLU A 150 11.30 6.32 -4.41
N PRO A 151 12.37 7.14 -4.35
CA PRO A 151 13.42 7.01 -3.33
C PRO A 151 12.88 6.93 -1.90
N TRP A 152 11.92 7.78 -1.55
CA TRP A 152 11.28 7.78 -0.23
C TRP A 152 10.46 6.51 0.05
N GLN A 153 9.90 5.86 -0.98
CA GLN A 153 9.21 4.58 -0.82
C GLN A 153 10.24 3.46 -0.60
N GLN A 154 11.38 3.51 -1.29
CA GLN A 154 12.48 2.57 -1.09
C GLN A 154 13.00 2.65 0.35
N GLU A 155 13.31 3.85 0.85
CA GLU A 155 13.76 4.07 2.22
C GLU A 155 12.76 3.56 3.28
N ILE A 156 11.47 3.66 3.02
CA ILE A 156 10.44 3.11 3.91
C ILE A 156 10.44 1.57 3.85
N VAL A 157 10.53 0.98 2.66
CA VAL A 157 10.56 -0.48 2.52
C VAL A 157 11.84 -1.07 3.11
N GLU A 158 12.99 -0.41 2.99
CA GLU A 158 14.25 -0.82 3.62
C GLU A 158 14.14 -0.85 5.15
N ARG A 159 13.46 0.13 5.75
CA ARG A 159 13.23 0.19 7.19
C ARG A 159 12.10 -0.72 7.67
N HIS A 160 11.13 -1.01 6.80
CA HIS A 160 9.94 -1.81 7.10
C HIS A 160 9.66 -2.92 6.07
N PRO A 161 10.63 -3.83 5.80
CA PRO A 161 10.48 -4.84 4.75
C PRO A 161 9.42 -5.89 5.11
N GLY A 162 9.30 -6.26 6.39
CA GLY A 162 8.29 -7.19 6.88
C GLY A 162 6.86 -6.75 6.57
N PRO A 163 6.44 -5.53 6.96
CA PRO A 163 5.14 -4.98 6.55
C PRO A 163 4.92 -4.96 5.03
N PHE A 164 5.90 -4.57 4.23
CA PHE A 164 5.79 -4.60 2.76
C PHE A 164 5.56 -6.01 2.22
N LEU A 165 6.37 -6.98 2.66
CA LEU A 165 6.20 -8.40 2.34
C LEU A 165 4.84 -8.93 2.80
N ARG A 166 4.34 -8.49 3.96
CA ARG A 166 2.99 -8.85 4.43
C ARG A 166 1.94 -8.47 3.41
N GLY A 167 1.97 -7.22 2.93
CA GLY A 167 1.03 -6.77 1.90
C GLY A 167 1.08 -7.64 0.64
N LEU A 168 2.28 -7.91 0.12
CA LEU A 168 2.48 -8.72 -1.10
C LEU A 168 2.03 -10.19 -0.93
N PHE A 169 2.44 -10.85 0.15
CA PHE A 169 2.10 -12.27 0.37
C PHE A 169 0.63 -12.45 0.80
N HIS A 170 0.03 -11.46 1.46
CA HIS A 170 -1.39 -11.51 1.79
C HIS A 170 -2.29 -11.19 0.59
N SER A 171 -1.82 -10.46 -0.42
CA SER A 171 -2.50 -10.38 -1.72
C SER A 171 -2.22 -11.62 -2.59
N ASP A 172 -1.10 -11.62 -3.32
CA ASP A 172 -0.80 -12.59 -4.39
C ASP A 172 -0.01 -13.82 -3.90
N GLY A 173 0.23 -13.92 -2.59
CA GLY A 173 0.92 -15.05 -1.99
C GLY A 173 0.01 -16.28 -1.79
N CYS A 174 0.62 -17.45 -1.69
CA CYS A 174 -0.05 -18.68 -1.28
C CYS A 174 0.83 -19.39 -0.26
N ARG A 175 0.24 -19.69 0.90
CA ARG A 175 0.88 -20.46 1.96
C ARG A 175 0.33 -21.88 1.93
N ALA A 176 1.17 -22.83 1.55
CA ALA A 176 0.82 -24.23 1.46
C ALA A 176 1.70 -25.09 2.37
N ASN A 177 1.19 -26.25 2.77
CA ASN A 177 1.97 -27.31 3.40
C ASN A 177 1.91 -28.54 2.48
N ASN A 178 2.96 -28.75 1.70
CA ASN A 178 3.09 -30.00 0.95
C ASN A 178 3.47 -31.11 1.92
N TRP A 179 3.06 -32.34 1.67
CA TRP A 179 3.47 -33.46 2.51
C TRP A 179 3.81 -34.69 1.68
N THR A 180 4.69 -35.53 2.20
CA THR A 180 5.04 -36.84 1.62
C THR A 180 5.26 -37.86 2.73
N THR A 181 5.24 -39.14 2.41
CA THR A 181 5.57 -40.21 3.33
C THR A 181 6.82 -40.95 2.86
N ARG A 182 7.71 -41.30 3.79
CA ARG A 182 8.91 -42.10 3.51
C ARG A 182 9.07 -43.17 4.57
N ARG A 183 9.37 -44.41 4.14
CA ARG A 183 9.76 -45.47 5.08
C ARG A 183 11.16 -45.21 5.62
N VAL A 184 11.30 -45.18 6.94
CA VAL A 184 12.59 -45.04 7.65
C VAL A 184 12.58 -46.06 8.78
N GLY A 185 13.52 -47.02 8.75
CA GLY A 185 13.57 -48.08 9.76
C GLY A 185 12.34 -49.02 9.77
N GLY A 186 11.66 -49.19 8.64
CA GLY A 186 10.44 -50.01 8.54
C GLY A 186 9.13 -49.26 8.83
N GLU A 187 9.20 -48.10 9.49
CA GLU A 187 8.02 -47.28 9.80
C GLU A 187 7.75 -46.23 8.73
N LEU A 188 6.46 -45.97 8.46
CA LEU A 188 6.04 -44.93 7.52
C LEU A 188 6.01 -43.57 8.23
N LYS A 189 6.92 -42.66 7.86
CA LYS A 189 7.02 -41.32 8.45
C LYS A 189 6.50 -40.26 7.48
N ARG A 190 5.60 -39.38 7.95
CA ARG A 190 5.12 -38.21 7.20
C ARG A 190 6.09 -37.02 7.38
N TYR A 191 6.34 -36.32 6.29
CA TYR A 191 7.17 -35.12 6.25
C TYR A 191 6.36 -33.97 5.64
N ASP A 192 6.21 -32.88 6.37
CA ASP A 192 5.57 -31.66 5.90
C ASP A 192 6.64 -30.63 5.45
N TYR A 193 6.40 -30.06 4.28
CA TYR A 193 7.24 -29.08 3.60
C TYR A 193 6.41 -27.79 3.46
N PRO A 194 6.47 -26.90 4.46
CA PRO A 194 5.80 -25.62 4.37
C PRO A 194 6.45 -24.81 3.23
N ARG A 195 5.62 -24.06 2.51
CA ARG A 195 6.06 -23.23 1.38
C ARG A 195 5.20 -21.99 1.29
N TRP A 196 5.86 -20.87 1.03
CA TRP A 196 5.24 -19.68 0.45
C TRP A 196 5.53 -19.62 -1.05
N GLN A 197 4.53 -19.25 -1.83
CA GLN A 197 4.67 -18.88 -3.24
C GLN A 197 4.10 -17.49 -3.44
N PHE A 198 4.76 -16.65 -4.21
CA PHE A 198 4.26 -15.36 -4.65
C PHE A 198 4.19 -15.37 -6.17
N SER A 199 3.04 -15.02 -6.74
CA SER A 199 2.81 -15.08 -8.18
C SER A 199 2.31 -13.76 -8.71
N ASN A 200 3.08 -13.09 -9.56
CA ASN A 200 2.67 -11.84 -10.18
C ASN A 200 3.13 -11.79 -11.65
N ARG A 201 2.40 -11.03 -12.49
CA ARG A 201 2.70 -10.89 -13.93
C ARG A 201 3.69 -9.76 -14.22
N SER A 202 3.86 -8.83 -13.29
CA SER A 202 4.82 -7.74 -13.41
C SER A 202 6.20 -8.21 -12.97
N GLU A 203 7.19 -8.10 -13.86
CA GLU A 203 8.58 -8.40 -13.48
C GLU A 203 9.09 -7.42 -12.42
N ASP A 204 8.70 -6.15 -12.51
CA ASP A 204 9.05 -5.13 -11.53
C ASP A 204 8.53 -5.49 -10.13
N ILE A 205 7.25 -5.90 -10.00
CA ILE A 205 6.69 -6.30 -8.69
C ILE A 205 7.36 -7.57 -8.16
N LEU A 206 7.73 -8.51 -9.05
CA LEU A 206 8.51 -9.68 -8.64
C LEU A 206 9.90 -9.28 -8.14
N GLY A 207 10.56 -8.34 -8.82
CA GLY A 207 11.85 -7.77 -8.42
C GLY A 207 11.78 -7.07 -7.06
N LEU A 208 10.73 -6.27 -6.82
CA LEU A 208 10.49 -5.64 -5.52
C LEU A 208 10.24 -6.68 -4.41
N CYS A 209 9.50 -7.76 -4.72
CA CYS A 209 9.30 -8.86 -3.78
C CYS A 209 10.61 -9.55 -3.41
N THR A 210 11.43 -9.90 -4.41
CA THR A 210 12.71 -10.58 -4.17
C THR A 210 13.71 -9.69 -3.45
N TRP A 211 13.80 -8.42 -3.82
CA TRP A 211 14.61 -7.42 -3.11
C TRP A 211 14.20 -7.31 -1.64
N ALA A 212 12.90 -7.21 -1.35
CA ALA A 212 12.42 -7.16 0.02
C ALA A 212 12.66 -8.45 0.81
N LEU A 213 12.64 -9.63 0.16
CA LEU A 213 13.03 -10.90 0.78
C LEU A 213 14.53 -10.95 1.10
N ASP A 214 15.37 -10.40 0.23
CA ASP A 214 16.82 -10.31 0.44
C ASP A 214 17.15 -9.39 1.63
N LEU A 215 16.43 -8.26 1.80
CA LEU A 215 16.58 -7.35 2.94
C LEU A 215 16.34 -8.02 4.32
N VAL A 216 15.64 -9.16 4.36
CA VAL A 216 15.32 -9.89 5.59
C VAL A 216 15.94 -11.29 5.63
N ASP A 217 16.91 -11.54 4.77
CA ASP A 217 17.65 -12.81 4.66
C ASP A 217 16.74 -14.04 4.45
N VAL A 218 15.61 -13.86 3.75
CA VAL A 218 14.70 -14.98 3.44
C VAL A 218 15.09 -15.59 2.08
N PRO A 219 15.67 -16.81 2.08
CA PRO A 219 16.12 -17.44 0.84
C PRO A 219 14.92 -17.82 -0.03
N TRP A 220 14.94 -17.32 -1.27
CA TRP A 220 13.90 -17.57 -2.26
C TRP A 220 14.49 -18.21 -3.52
N ARG A 221 13.59 -18.70 -4.38
CA ARG A 221 13.95 -19.19 -5.73
C ARG A 221 12.88 -18.76 -6.72
N ARG A 222 13.30 -18.38 -7.92
CA ARG A 222 12.39 -18.28 -9.07
C ARG A 222 11.95 -19.69 -9.50
N SER A 223 10.73 -20.08 -9.13
CA SER A 223 10.17 -21.42 -9.41
C SER A 223 9.41 -21.49 -10.73
N GLY A 224 9.23 -20.36 -11.41
CA GLY A 224 8.65 -20.28 -12.74
C GLY A 224 8.70 -18.86 -13.27
N ARG A 225 8.25 -18.66 -14.52
CA ARG A 225 8.28 -17.33 -15.17
C ARG A 225 7.60 -16.25 -14.33
N TRP A 226 6.55 -16.58 -13.59
CA TRP A 226 5.76 -15.61 -12.83
C TRP A 226 5.75 -15.87 -11.33
N CYS A 227 6.62 -16.75 -10.83
CA CYS A 227 6.49 -17.28 -9.48
C CYS A 227 7.82 -17.31 -8.71
N VAL A 228 7.81 -16.71 -7.53
CA VAL A 228 8.86 -16.75 -6.51
C VAL A 228 8.42 -17.70 -5.40
N SER A 229 9.28 -18.63 -5.00
CA SER A 229 8.99 -19.58 -3.93
C SER A 229 9.99 -19.45 -2.78
N VAL A 230 9.47 -19.46 -1.55
CA VAL A 230 10.23 -19.63 -0.32
C VAL A 230 9.88 -21.01 0.23
N SER A 231 10.84 -21.93 0.20
CA SER A 231 10.60 -23.35 0.52
C SER A 231 11.58 -23.94 1.53
N ARG A 232 12.66 -23.21 1.88
CA ARG A 232 13.56 -23.66 2.94
C ARG A 232 12.85 -23.45 4.28
N ARG A 233 12.81 -24.47 5.13
CA ARG A 233 12.05 -24.45 6.39
C ARG A 233 12.35 -23.22 7.26
N ALA A 234 13.63 -22.85 7.41
CA ALA A 234 14.04 -21.67 8.15
C ALA A 234 13.55 -20.36 7.48
N GLY A 235 13.65 -20.26 6.14
CA GLY A 235 13.15 -19.10 5.40
C GLY A 235 11.62 -18.97 5.47
N VAL A 236 10.90 -20.09 5.45
CA VAL A 236 9.44 -20.09 5.63
C VAL A 236 9.05 -19.66 7.04
N ALA A 237 9.72 -20.18 8.07
CA ALA A 237 9.49 -19.76 9.45
C ALA A 237 9.77 -18.27 9.64
N ARG A 238 10.90 -17.78 9.10
CA ARG A 238 11.23 -16.35 9.12
C ARG A 238 10.18 -15.50 8.42
N LEU A 239 9.71 -15.93 7.25
CA LEU A 239 8.66 -15.21 6.54
C LEU A 239 7.34 -15.24 7.31
N ASP A 240 6.96 -16.37 7.90
CA ASP A 240 5.77 -16.50 8.75
C ASP A 240 5.82 -15.56 9.97
N GLU A 241 6.99 -15.37 10.60
CA GLU A 241 7.18 -14.39 11.68
C GLU A 241 6.96 -12.94 11.21
N LEU A 242 7.44 -12.62 10.01
CA LEU A 242 7.39 -11.27 9.46
C LEU A 242 6.00 -10.88 8.94
N VAL A 243 5.35 -11.78 8.21
CA VAL A 243 4.07 -11.50 7.53
C VAL A 243 2.87 -11.93 8.35
N GLY A 244 3.07 -12.84 9.31
CA GLY A 244 2.00 -13.46 10.05
C GLY A 244 1.21 -14.47 9.20
N PRO A 245 0.11 -14.99 9.75
CA PRO A 245 -0.68 -16.00 9.07
C PRO A 245 -1.62 -15.37 8.03
N LYS A 246 -1.79 -16.05 6.89
CA LYS A 246 -2.79 -15.68 5.87
C LYS A 246 -4.17 -16.22 6.26
N ARG A 247 -5.03 -15.37 6.83
CA ARG A 247 -6.38 -15.72 7.33
C ARG A 247 -7.39 -14.59 7.10
#